data_AF-A0AAV5YHW1-F1
#
_entry.id   AF-A0AAV5YHW1-F1
#
_cell.length_a   1.000
_cell.length_b   1.000
_cell.length_c   1.000
_cell.angle_alpha   90.00
_cell.angle_beta   90.00
_cell.angle_gamma   90.00
#
_symmetry.space_group_name_H-M   'P 1'
#
loop_
_entity.id
_entity.type
_entity.pdbx_description
1 polymer ?
#
loop_
_entity_poly.entity_id
_entity_poly.type
_entity_poly.pdbx_seq_one_letter_code
_entity_poly.pdbx_strand_id
1 'polypeptide(L)'
;MRPRAWALAALLTVAMPAAAHAQIFVASRANPSFAIGPLFIRGSVTPALEQVAVDIFFSIDVPAGKSAGDIEQDLFLLWPGAVTPDPKIGKADPALEKHVTERGFEVIDGGRVALSARNLYQAGAGRAAEPIAGGAPFVTFVRENSALGLSAPASWIRIPWNPRLANKVYLMALHLNTRGLIRQKPGTWVERTLWGPRHRVTLSFNETRQRAVFPMY
;
A
#
# COMPACT_ATOMS: atom_id res chain seq x y z
N MET A 1 -33.51 -14.76 27.66
CA MET A 1 -32.30 -14.69 26.81
C MET A 1 -31.12 -14.24 27.69
N ARG A 2 -30.00 -14.95 27.65
CA ARG A 2 -28.98 -14.92 28.73
C ARG A 2 -28.05 -13.69 28.63
N PRO A 3 -27.73 -13.00 29.74
CA PRO A 3 -26.85 -11.81 29.77
C PRO A 3 -25.45 -12.07 29.21
N ARG A 4 -25.00 -13.33 29.22
CA ARG A 4 -23.76 -13.78 28.58
C ARG A 4 -23.73 -13.56 27.07
N ALA A 5 -24.86 -13.71 26.39
CA ALA A 5 -24.95 -13.50 24.94
C ALA A 5 -24.79 -12.01 24.57
N TRP A 6 -25.32 -11.12 25.41
CA TRP A 6 -25.16 -9.67 25.26
C TRP A 6 -23.74 -9.21 25.57
N ALA A 7 -23.11 -9.78 26.60
CA ALA A 7 -21.70 -9.52 26.90
C ALA A 7 -20.78 -9.97 25.76
N LEU A 8 -21.03 -11.14 25.16
CA LEU A 8 -20.30 -11.64 23.99
C LEU A 8 -20.53 -10.77 22.75
N ALA A 9 -21.78 -10.36 22.49
CA ALA A 9 -22.10 -9.47 21.38
C ALA A 9 -21.41 -8.09 21.53
N ALA A 10 -21.43 -7.52 22.74
CA ALA A 10 -20.71 -6.28 23.04
C ALA A 10 -19.19 -6.44 22.87
N LEU A 11 -18.61 -7.54 23.34
CA LEU A 11 -17.17 -7.82 23.18
C LEU A 11 -16.77 -7.94 21.70
N LEU A 12 -17.63 -8.56 20.88
CA LEU A 12 -17.43 -8.70 19.44
C LEU A 12 -17.51 -7.37 18.69
N THR A 13 -18.38 -6.44 19.10
CA THR A 13 -18.45 -5.10 18.48
C THR A 13 -17.20 -4.25 18.72
N VAL A 14 -16.52 -4.41 19.87
CA VAL A 14 -15.27 -3.68 20.18
C VAL A 14 -14.06 -4.21 19.41
N ALA A 15 -14.17 -5.41 18.82
CA ALA A 15 -13.13 -6.02 18.01
C ALA A 15 -13.24 -5.70 16.50
N MET A 16 -14.26 -4.95 16.08
CA MET A 16 -14.43 -4.63 14.65
C MET A 16 -13.23 -3.79 14.15
N PRO A 17 -12.59 -4.20 13.04
CA PRO A 17 -11.55 -3.40 12.41
C PRO A 17 -12.15 -2.05 11.97
N ALA A 18 -11.43 -0.96 12.25
CA ALA A 18 -11.81 0.35 11.72
C ALA A 18 -11.76 0.31 10.20
N ALA A 19 -12.76 0.89 9.54
CA ALA A 19 -12.78 0.97 8.09
C ALA A 19 -11.56 1.76 7.58
N ALA A 20 -10.91 1.19 6.56
CA ALA A 20 -9.84 1.79 5.80
C ALA A 20 -10.46 2.70 4.73
N HIS A 21 -10.21 4.01 4.78
CA HIS A 21 -10.97 4.98 3.97
C HIS A 21 -10.24 5.47 2.70
N ALA A 22 -8.92 5.27 2.54
CA ALA A 22 -8.24 5.70 1.31
C ALA A 22 -6.97 4.90 0.97
N GLN A 23 -6.94 4.29 -0.21
CA GLN A 23 -5.70 3.95 -0.92
C GLN A 23 -5.45 5.01 -1.98
N ILE A 24 -4.25 5.58 -2.04
CA ILE A 24 -3.96 6.74 -2.86
C ILE A 24 -3.14 6.30 -4.08
N PHE A 25 -3.78 6.37 -5.25
CA PHE A 25 -3.14 6.22 -6.54
C PHE A 25 -3.09 7.59 -7.23
N VAL A 26 -1.94 7.93 -7.79
CA VAL A 26 -1.71 9.18 -8.53
C VAL A 26 -1.28 8.82 -9.94
N ALA A 27 -1.87 9.46 -10.93
CA ALA A 27 -1.50 9.29 -12.33
C ALA A 27 -0.40 10.30 -12.71
N SER A 28 0.51 9.93 -13.61
CA SER A 28 1.57 10.86 -14.01
C SER A 28 1.06 12.05 -14.83
N ARG A 29 -0.09 11.91 -15.50
CA ARG A 29 -0.79 12.98 -16.21
C ARG A 29 -2.03 13.43 -15.42
N ALA A 30 -2.30 14.72 -15.48
CA ALA A 30 -3.51 15.30 -14.90
C ALA A 30 -4.79 14.74 -15.56
N ASN A 31 -5.88 14.65 -14.80
CA ASN A 31 -7.20 14.20 -15.24
C ASN A 31 -7.18 12.85 -15.99
N PRO A 32 -6.73 11.76 -15.35
CA PRO A 32 -6.74 10.45 -15.97
C PRO A 32 -8.18 10.05 -16.34
N SER A 33 -8.35 9.52 -17.55
CA SER A 33 -9.66 9.09 -18.05
C SER A 33 -10.01 7.65 -17.66
N PHE A 34 -9.45 7.15 -16.57
CA PHE A 34 -9.68 5.80 -16.03
C PHE A 34 -9.83 5.84 -14.51
N ALA A 35 -10.38 4.76 -13.95
CA ALA A 35 -10.45 4.54 -12.51
C ALA A 35 -9.60 3.32 -12.11
N ILE A 36 -9.23 3.23 -10.82
CA ILE A 36 -8.62 2.02 -10.26
C ILE A 36 -9.75 1.13 -9.73
N GLY A 37 -9.83 -0.10 -10.23
CA GLY A 37 -10.82 -1.05 -9.77
C GLY A 37 -10.80 -2.36 -10.55
N PRO A 38 -11.01 -3.52 -9.89
CA PRO A 38 -11.07 -3.73 -8.44
C PRO A 38 -9.70 -3.55 -7.75
N LEU A 39 -9.70 -3.32 -6.44
CA LEU A 39 -8.50 -3.17 -5.59
C LEU A 39 -8.61 -4.09 -4.35
N PHE A 40 -7.59 -4.90 -4.10
CA PHE A 40 -7.47 -5.76 -2.93
C PHE A 40 -6.10 -5.57 -2.28
N ILE A 41 -6.09 -5.50 -0.95
CA ILE A 41 -4.85 -5.42 -0.16
C ILE A 41 -4.88 -6.56 0.84
N ARG A 42 -3.85 -7.41 0.82
CA ARG A 42 -3.70 -8.54 1.72
C ARG A 42 -2.39 -8.41 2.48
N GLY A 43 -2.48 -8.20 3.79
CA GLY A 43 -1.32 -8.28 4.69
C GLY A 43 -1.24 -9.66 5.35
N SER A 44 -0.08 -10.31 5.29
CA SER A 44 0.22 -11.54 6.02
C SER A 44 0.98 -11.20 7.30
N VAL A 45 0.33 -11.41 8.45
CA VAL A 45 0.90 -11.11 9.77
C VAL A 45 1.39 -12.41 10.40
N THR A 46 2.67 -12.46 10.76
CA THR A 46 3.28 -13.58 11.48
C THR A 46 3.44 -13.25 12.97
N PRO A 47 3.58 -14.26 13.85
CA PRO A 47 3.76 -14.03 15.29
C PRO A 47 5.01 -13.23 15.66
N ALA A 48 6.01 -13.14 14.77
CA ALA A 48 7.20 -12.33 14.99
C ALA A 48 6.90 -10.82 14.97
N LEU A 49 5.83 -10.39 14.29
CA LEU A 49 5.35 -8.99 14.21
C LEU A 49 6.36 -7.96 13.64
N GLU A 50 7.53 -8.39 13.17
CA GLU A 50 8.59 -7.48 12.68
C GLU A 50 8.36 -7.00 11.23
N GLN A 51 7.98 -7.92 10.35
CA GLN A 51 7.75 -7.65 8.93
C GLN A 51 6.38 -8.16 8.50
N VAL A 52 5.69 -7.35 7.71
CA VAL A 52 4.41 -7.72 7.10
C VAL A 52 4.60 -7.82 5.60
N ALA A 53 4.40 -9.01 5.06
CA ALA A 53 4.31 -9.21 3.62
C ALA A 53 2.92 -8.72 3.16
N VAL A 54 2.90 -7.78 2.24
CA VAL A 54 1.68 -7.17 1.72
C VAL A 54 1.59 -7.43 0.22
N ASP A 55 0.48 -8.02 -0.22
CA ASP A 55 0.12 -8.14 -1.61
C ASP A 55 -0.97 -7.13 -1.95
N ILE A 56 -0.72 -6.30 -2.97
CA ILE A 56 -1.69 -5.35 -3.50
C ILE A 56 -2.07 -5.79 -4.89
N PHE A 57 -3.34 -6.11 -5.07
CA PHE A 57 -3.90 -6.51 -6.34
C PHE A 57 -4.81 -5.42 -6.88
N PHE A 58 -4.62 -5.00 -8.13
CA PHE A 58 -5.47 -3.99 -8.72
C PHE A 58 -5.62 -4.14 -10.23
N SER A 59 -6.66 -3.51 -10.78
CA SER A 59 -6.86 -3.35 -12.23
C SER A 59 -7.22 -1.89 -12.53
N ILE A 60 -7.13 -1.52 -13.81
CA ILE A 60 -7.60 -0.23 -14.30
C ILE A 60 -8.93 -0.43 -15.01
N ASP A 61 -9.96 0.29 -14.57
CA ASP A 61 -11.20 0.35 -15.31
C ASP A 61 -11.13 1.45 -16.38
N VAL A 62 -11.07 0.99 -17.62
CA VAL A 62 -11.06 1.83 -18.82
C VAL A 62 -12.50 1.99 -19.33
N PRO A 63 -13.00 3.23 -19.44
CA PRO A 63 -14.33 3.50 -19.99
C PRO A 63 -14.50 2.99 -21.42
N ALA A 64 -15.73 2.65 -21.78
CA ALA A 64 -16.07 2.29 -23.15
C ALA A 64 -15.73 3.45 -24.11
N GLY A 65 -14.95 3.16 -25.15
CA GLY A 65 -14.52 4.17 -26.15
C GLY A 65 -13.14 4.79 -25.89
N LYS A 66 -12.41 4.36 -24.85
CA LYS A 66 -11.00 4.72 -24.65
C LYS A 66 -10.09 3.53 -24.96
N SER A 67 -8.95 3.82 -25.58
CA SER A 67 -7.93 2.82 -25.91
C SER A 67 -6.82 2.80 -24.86
N ALA A 68 -6.02 1.73 -24.86
CA ALA A 68 -4.84 1.62 -24.00
C ALA A 68 -3.83 2.75 -24.24
N GLY A 69 -3.69 3.24 -25.48
CA GLY A 69 -2.81 4.37 -25.79
C GLY A 69 -3.28 5.69 -25.21
N ASP A 70 -4.59 5.90 -25.09
CA ASP A 70 -5.15 7.13 -24.49
C ASP A 70 -4.78 7.26 -23.01
N ILE A 71 -4.66 6.12 -22.33
CA ILE A 71 -4.41 6.05 -20.88
C ILE A 71 -2.98 5.67 -20.52
N GLU A 72 -2.10 5.47 -21.51
CA GLU A 72 -0.70 5.08 -21.32
C GLU A 72 0.03 6.09 -20.43
N GLN A 73 0.36 5.67 -19.21
CA GLN A 73 1.10 6.46 -18.25
C GLN A 73 1.55 5.63 -17.05
N ASP A 74 2.61 6.08 -16.40
CA ASP A 74 3.01 5.54 -15.10
C ASP A 74 1.95 5.89 -14.04
N LEU A 75 1.77 4.97 -13.10
CA LEU A 75 0.96 5.19 -11.90
C LEU A 75 1.89 5.28 -10.69
N PHE A 76 1.46 6.00 -9.68
CA PHE A 76 2.15 6.08 -8.40
C PHE A 76 1.21 5.61 -7.30
N LEU A 77 1.73 4.77 -6.43
CA LEU A 77 1.06 4.33 -5.22
C LEU A 77 1.75 4.96 -4.02
N LEU A 78 0.99 5.73 -3.24
CA LEU A 78 1.44 6.16 -1.93
C LEU A 78 1.08 5.07 -0.93
N TRP A 79 2.08 4.56 -0.21
CA TRP A 79 1.93 3.50 0.78
C TRP A 79 2.18 4.00 2.20
N PRO A 80 1.29 3.70 3.17
CA PRO A 80 1.41 4.17 4.55
C PRO A 80 2.36 3.27 5.35
N GLY A 81 3.66 3.48 5.17
CA GLY A 81 4.71 2.81 5.95
C GLY A 81 6.00 2.65 5.16
N ALA A 82 7.04 2.15 5.83
CA ALA A 82 8.32 1.89 5.20
C ALA A 82 8.29 0.55 4.45
N VAL A 83 8.68 0.57 3.18
CA VAL A 83 8.91 -0.61 2.36
C VAL A 83 10.39 -1.00 2.46
N THR A 84 10.64 -2.29 2.62
CA THR A 84 11.98 -2.88 2.63
C THR A 84 12.39 -3.23 1.20
N PRO A 85 13.60 -2.82 0.77
CA PRO A 85 14.08 -3.12 -0.58
C PRO A 85 14.34 -4.63 -0.74
N ASP A 86 14.00 -5.16 -1.92
CA ASP A 86 14.47 -6.48 -2.33
C ASP A 86 15.68 -6.32 -3.27
N PRO A 87 16.91 -6.60 -2.80
CA PRO A 87 18.12 -6.41 -3.60
C PRO A 87 18.16 -7.32 -4.84
N LYS A 88 17.35 -8.39 -4.88
CA LYS A 88 17.29 -9.30 -6.03
C LYS A 88 16.52 -8.72 -7.22
N ILE A 89 15.65 -7.74 -6.98
CA ILE A 89 14.79 -7.16 -8.02
C ILE A 89 15.52 -6.04 -8.76
N GLY A 90 16.24 -5.20 -8.03
CA GLY A 90 17.09 -4.18 -8.61
C GLY A 90 17.31 -2.99 -7.69
N LYS A 91 18.13 -2.06 -8.18
CA LYS A 91 18.51 -0.84 -7.46
C LYS A 91 17.39 0.20 -7.45
N ALA A 92 17.46 1.10 -6.48
CA ALA A 92 16.64 2.30 -6.40
C ALA A 92 16.74 3.14 -7.68
N ASP A 93 15.74 3.99 -7.89
CA ASP A 93 15.67 4.90 -9.04
C ASP A 93 16.03 6.33 -8.62
N PRO A 94 17.20 6.86 -9.03
CA PRO A 94 17.63 8.21 -8.65
C PRO A 94 16.66 9.32 -9.09
N ALA A 95 15.90 9.11 -10.16
CA ALA A 95 14.92 10.09 -10.62
C ALA A 95 13.74 10.19 -9.64
N LEU A 96 13.36 9.07 -9.03
CA LEU A 96 12.28 9.01 -8.04
C LEU A 96 12.73 9.66 -6.71
N GLU A 97 13.97 9.41 -6.31
CA GLU A 97 14.57 10.06 -5.13
C GLU A 97 14.59 11.58 -5.30
N LYS A 98 15.13 12.06 -6.44
CA LYS A 98 15.16 13.48 -6.77
C LYS A 98 13.76 14.11 -6.75
N HIS A 99 12.77 13.45 -7.34
CA HIS A 99 11.39 13.92 -7.39
C HIS A 99 10.76 14.11 -5.99
N VAL A 100 11.09 13.24 -5.04
CA VAL A 100 10.59 13.33 -3.66
C VAL A 100 11.36 14.39 -2.86
N THR A 101 12.67 14.47 -3.04
CA THR A 101 13.50 15.50 -2.39
C THR A 101 13.13 16.91 -2.83
N GLU A 102 12.85 17.13 -4.12
CA GLU A 102 12.39 18.43 -4.65
C GLU A 102 11.06 18.90 -4.02
N ARG A 103 10.27 17.98 -3.47
CA ARG A 103 9.01 18.27 -2.76
C ARG A 103 9.21 18.54 -1.26
N GLY A 104 10.45 18.62 -0.80
CA GLY A 104 10.80 18.95 0.59
C GLY A 104 10.68 17.75 1.54
N PHE A 105 10.82 16.53 1.02
CA PHE A 105 10.90 15.32 1.81
C PHE A 105 12.34 14.80 1.90
N GLU A 106 12.65 14.12 3.00
CA GLU A 106 13.91 13.42 3.18
C GLU A 106 13.73 11.94 2.83
N VAL A 107 14.48 11.45 1.86
CA VAL A 107 14.48 10.03 1.47
C VAL A 107 15.38 9.26 2.42
N ILE A 108 14.85 8.20 3.03
CA ILE A 108 15.55 7.38 4.04
C ILE A 108 15.88 5.96 3.56
N ASP A 109 15.17 5.45 2.55
CA ASP A 109 15.39 4.13 1.95
C ASP A 109 14.84 4.12 0.52
N GLY A 110 15.30 3.19 -0.32
CA GLY A 110 14.90 3.11 -1.71
C GLY A 110 15.25 1.78 -2.35
N GLY A 111 14.48 1.38 -3.36
CA GLY A 111 14.71 0.11 -4.03
C GLY A 111 13.66 -0.22 -5.07
N ARG A 112 13.47 -1.52 -5.32
CA ARG A 112 12.42 -2.06 -6.18
C ARG A 112 11.66 -3.16 -5.47
N VAL A 113 10.38 -3.25 -5.81
CA VAL A 113 9.46 -4.28 -5.33
C VAL A 113 8.94 -5.10 -6.50
N ALA A 114 8.51 -6.33 -6.22
CA ALA A 114 8.07 -7.24 -7.26
C ALA A 114 6.75 -6.77 -7.82
N LEU A 115 6.70 -6.63 -9.14
CA LEU A 115 5.50 -6.32 -9.89
C LEU A 115 5.23 -7.49 -10.83
N SER A 116 4.01 -7.97 -10.85
CA SER A 116 3.59 -9.06 -11.71
C SER A 116 2.17 -8.84 -12.23
N ALA A 117 1.83 -9.56 -13.29
CA ALA A 117 0.50 -9.56 -13.88
C ALA A 117 -0.09 -10.96 -13.81
N ARG A 118 -1.32 -11.06 -13.30
CA ARG A 118 -2.06 -12.31 -13.17
C ARG A 118 -3.23 -12.31 -14.12
N ASN A 119 -3.29 -13.30 -15.01
CA ASN A 119 -4.45 -13.51 -15.87
C ASN A 119 -5.61 -14.13 -15.07
N LEU A 120 -6.78 -13.49 -15.09
CA LEU A 120 -7.96 -13.90 -14.34
C LEU A 120 -8.56 -15.23 -14.84
N TYR A 121 -8.47 -15.51 -16.14
CA TYR A 121 -8.98 -16.75 -16.73
C TYR A 121 -8.03 -17.94 -16.57
N GLN A 122 -6.77 -17.68 -16.23
CA GLN A 122 -5.77 -18.73 -15.98
C GLN A 122 -5.60 -19.02 -14.48
N ALA A 123 -6.54 -18.55 -13.65
CA ALA A 123 -6.54 -18.76 -12.20
C ALA A 123 -6.89 -20.21 -11.82
N GLY A 124 -6.04 -21.17 -12.20
CA GLY A 124 -6.02 -22.54 -11.69
C GLY A 124 -4.85 -22.76 -10.72
N ALA A 125 -4.99 -23.71 -9.80
CA ALA A 125 -3.95 -24.07 -8.84
C ALA A 125 -2.68 -24.54 -9.56
N GLY A 126 -1.69 -23.63 -9.71
CA GLY A 126 -0.36 -23.98 -10.24
C GLY A 126 0.29 -23.00 -11.21
N ARG A 127 -0.43 -22.01 -11.77
CA ARG A 127 0.20 -20.98 -12.63
C ARG A 127 0.48 -19.68 -11.85
N ALA A 128 1.76 -19.37 -11.69
CA ALA A 128 2.26 -18.18 -10.99
C ALA A 128 1.95 -16.90 -11.78
N ALA A 129 1.83 -15.78 -11.07
CA ALA A 129 1.74 -14.47 -11.70
C ALA A 129 2.98 -14.21 -12.57
N GLU A 130 2.79 -13.61 -13.73
CA GLU A 130 3.87 -13.34 -14.68
C GLU A 130 4.66 -12.11 -14.21
N PRO A 131 5.96 -12.24 -13.92
CA PRO A 131 6.76 -11.12 -13.43
C PRO A 131 6.90 -10.06 -14.53
N ILE A 132 6.79 -8.80 -14.14
CA ILE A 132 7.09 -7.65 -14.99
C ILE A 132 8.55 -7.27 -14.75
N ALA A 133 9.34 -7.30 -15.82
CA ALA A 133 10.77 -7.04 -15.78
C ALA A 133 11.07 -5.66 -15.13
N GLY A 134 12.07 -5.63 -14.26
CA GLY A 134 12.48 -4.43 -13.55
C GLY A 134 11.63 -4.05 -12.33
N GLY A 135 10.49 -4.70 -12.09
CA GLY A 135 9.64 -4.42 -10.93
C GLY A 135 9.15 -2.97 -10.86
N ALA A 136 8.64 -2.57 -9.70
CA ALA A 136 8.22 -1.20 -9.43
C ALA A 136 9.25 -0.50 -8.51
N PRO A 137 9.92 0.58 -8.95
CA PRO A 137 10.82 1.32 -8.07
C PRO A 137 10.03 2.07 -6.99
N PHE A 138 10.62 2.17 -5.81
CA PHE A 138 10.06 2.92 -4.70
C PHE A 138 11.13 3.71 -3.94
N VAL A 139 10.67 4.73 -3.23
CA VAL A 139 11.45 5.46 -2.22
C VAL A 139 10.61 5.59 -0.96
N THR A 140 11.24 5.42 0.20
CA THR A 140 10.65 5.66 1.50
C THR A 140 11.16 7.00 2.01
N PHE A 141 10.26 7.84 2.49
CA PHE A 141 10.57 9.19 2.89
C PHE A 141 9.89 9.57 4.20
N VAL A 142 10.47 10.57 4.84
CA VAL A 142 9.93 11.26 6.02
C VAL A 142 9.91 12.75 5.76
N ARG A 143 9.10 13.46 6.55
CA ARG A 143 9.13 14.92 6.59
C ARG A 143 9.69 15.34 7.94
N GLU A 144 10.82 16.04 7.92
CA GLU A 144 11.34 16.71 9.09
C GLU A 144 10.40 17.87 9.45
N ASN A 145 9.94 17.91 10.70
CA ASN A 145 9.13 19.00 11.22
C ASN A 145 9.74 19.49 12.53
N SER A 146 10.33 20.70 12.48
CA SER A 146 11.02 21.34 13.60
C SER A 146 10.16 21.54 14.86
N ALA A 147 8.82 21.45 14.76
CA ALA A 147 7.92 21.62 15.90
C ALA A 147 7.36 20.30 16.49
N LEU A 148 7.36 19.18 15.75
CA LEU A 148 6.67 17.95 16.15
C LEU A 148 7.49 16.66 15.92
N GLY A 149 8.75 16.79 15.53
CA GLY A 149 9.63 15.66 15.20
C GLY A 149 9.36 15.06 13.82
N LEU A 150 10.03 13.94 13.53
CA LEU A 150 9.93 13.23 12.25
C LEU A 150 8.50 12.72 12.01
N SER A 151 7.97 12.90 10.80
CA SER A 151 6.69 12.30 10.41
C SER A 151 6.77 10.76 10.38
N ALA A 152 5.61 10.11 10.43
CA ALA A 152 5.56 8.68 10.11
C ALA A 152 6.09 8.45 8.67
N PRO A 153 6.91 7.41 8.45
CA PRO A 153 7.46 7.12 7.12
C PRO A 153 6.34 6.71 6.15
N ALA A 154 6.48 7.12 4.90
CA ALA A 154 5.62 6.70 3.80
C ALA A 154 6.49 6.30 2.60
N SER A 155 5.97 5.43 1.74
CA SER A 155 6.67 5.02 0.53
C SER A 155 5.94 5.49 -0.72
N TRP A 156 6.69 6.05 -1.65
CA TRP A 156 6.24 6.42 -2.99
C TRP A 156 6.69 5.35 -3.96
N ILE A 157 5.74 4.62 -4.55
CA ILE A 157 6.02 3.48 -5.44
C ILE A 157 5.56 3.85 -6.84
N ARG A 158 6.49 3.86 -7.80
CA ARG A 158 6.16 4.05 -9.21
C ARG A 158 5.88 2.71 -9.86
N ILE A 159 4.68 2.57 -10.40
CA ILE A 159 4.24 1.43 -11.19
C ILE A 159 4.44 1.82 -12.66
N PRO A 160 5.46 1.24 -13.34
CA PRO A 160 5.72 1.55 -14.74
C PRO A 160 4.55 1.11 -15.62
N TRP A 161 4.29 1.87 -16.69
CA TRP A 161 3.29 1.48 -17.68
C TRP A 161 3.57 0.09 -18.26
N ASN A 162 2.50 -0.67 -18.45
CA ASN A 162 2.50 -1.96 -19.10
C ASN A 162 1.16 -2.14 -19.81
N PRO A 163 1.11 -2.63 -21.06
CA PRO A 163 -0.15 -2.82 -21.78
C PRO A 163 -1.17 -3.71 -21.05
N ARG A 164 -0.70 -4.61 -20.17
CA ARG A 164 -1.57 -5.47 -19.35
C ARG A 164 -2.37 -4.68 -18.31
N LEU A 165 -1.93 -3.49 -17.90
CA LEU A 165 -2.69 -2.60 -17.00
C LEU A 165 -4.04 -2.20 -17.61
N ALA A 166 -4.08 -1.95 -18.92
CA ALA A 166 -5.30 -1.57 -19.64
C ALA A 166 -6.20 -2.77 -19.97
N ASN A 167 -5.74 -3.99 -19.73
CA ASN A 167 -6.45 -5.20 -20.11
C ASN A 167 -7.25 -5.74 -18.91
N LYS A 168 -8.58 -5.73 -19.04
CA LYS A 168 -9.52 -6.19 -18.00
C LYS A 168 -9.35 -7.66 -17.58
N VAL A 169 -8.63 -8.45 -18.39
CA VAL A 169 -8.30 -9.85 -18.10
C VAL A 169 -7.15 -9.98 -17.10
N TYR A 170 -6.33 -8.95 -16.95
CA TYR A 170 -5.18 -8.98 -16.07
C TYR A 170 -5.44 -8.21 -14.78
N LEU A 171 -4.97 -8.81 -13.69
CA LEU A 171 -4.87 -8.22 -12.37
C LEU A 171 -3.39 -8.00 -12.06
N MET A 172 -3.02 -6.76 -11.78
CA MET A 172 -1.66 -6.43 -11.38
C MET A 172 -1.46 -6.85 -9.93
N ALA A 173 -0.28 -7.32 -9.59
CA ALA A 173 0.10 -7.74 -8.26
C ALA A 173 1.43 -7.12 -7.88
N LEU A 174 1.40 -6.30 -6.83
CA LEU A 174 2.56 -5.68 -6.21
C LEU A 174 2.84 -6.39 -4.88
N HIS A 175 4.06 -6.89 -4.70
CA HIS A 175 4.48 -7.58 -3.47
C HIS A 175 5.45 -6.71 -2.68
N LEU A 176 5.04 -6.31 -1.48
CA LEU A 176 5.78 -5.43 -0.60
C LEU A 176 6.18 -6.17 0.68
N ASN A 177 7.44 -6.05 1.07
CA ASN A 177 7.84 -6.34 2.45
C ASN A 177 7.88 -5.02 3.21
N THR A 178 7.14 -4.93 4.30
CA THR A 178 6.95 -3.67 5.01
C THR A 178 7.36 -3.78 6.46
N ARG A 179 7.88 -2.68 7.01
CA ARG A 179 8.29 -2.56 8.41
C ARG A 179 7.46 -1.49 9.11
N GLY A 180 7.16 -1.72 10.39
CA GLY A 180 6.48 -0.72 11.23
C GLY A 180 4.99 -0.48 10.91
N LEU A 181 4.37 -1.35 10.10
CA LEU A 181 2.91 -1.34 9.90
C LEU A 181 2.15 -1.78 11.15
N ILE A 182 2.75 -2.68 11.92
CA ILE A 182 2.23 -3.14 13.20
C ILE A 182 2.77 -2.22 14.28
N ARG A 183 1.88 -1.53 14.98
CA ARG A 183 2.21 -0.73 16.15
C ARG A 183 1.45 -1.23 17.36
N GLN A 184 2.08 -1.16 18.52
CA GLN A 184 1.37 -1.43 19.76
C GLN A 184 0.26 -0.39 19.94
N LYS A 185 -0.97 -0.86 20.19
CA LYS A 185 -2.08 0.03 20.52
C LYS A 185 -1.83 0.53 21.94
N PRO A 186 -1.76 1.87 22.15
CA PRO A 186 -1.68 2.42 23.50
C PRO A 186 -2.88 1.93 24.30
N GLY A 187 -2.63 1.44 25.51
CA GLY A 187 -3.66 0.92 26.40
C GLY A 187 -3.30 1.20 27.85
N THR A 188 -4.33 1.36 28.68
CA THR A 188 -4.12 1.55 30.12
C THR A 188 -3.56 0.27 30.76
N TRP A 189 -3.07 0.37 32.00
CA TRP A 189 -2.61 -0.83 32.73
C TRP A 189 -3.73 -1.86 32.89
N VAL A 190 -4.96 -1.44 33.19
CA VAL A 190 -6.12 -2.33 33.34
C VAL A 190 -6.41 -3.10 32.06
N GLU A 191 -6.37 -2.43 30.91
CA GLU A 191 -6.58 -3.06 29.60
C GLU A 191 -5.48 -4.08 29.25
N ARG A 192 -4.22 -3.76 29.59
CA ARG A 192 -3.09 -4.68 29.38
C ARG A 192 -3.21 -5.94 30.24
N THR A 193 -3.69 -5.81 31.47
CA THR A 193 -3.87 -6.95 32.38
C THR A 193 -5.03 -7.85 31.95
N LEU A 194 -6.14 -7.27 31.49
CA LEU A 194 -7.34 -8.04 31.11
C LEU A 194 -7.29 -8.62 29.70
N TRP A 195 -6.68 -7.92 28.75
CA TRP A 195 -6.69 -8.29 27.32
C TRP A 195 -5.31 -8.55 26.72
N GLY A 196 -4.23 -8.37 27.49
CA GLY A 196 -2.86 -8.49 26.99
C GLY A 196 -2.45 -7.33 26.06
N PRO A 197 -1.23 -7.39 25.49
CA PRO A 197 -0.75 -6.39 24.54
C PRO A 197 -1.56 -6.43 23.23
N ARG A 198 -2.15 -5.29 22.86
CA ARG A 198 -2.91 -5.13 21.62
C ARG A 198 -2.05 -4.47 20.55
N HIS A 199 -2.24 -4.89 19.30
CA HIS A 199 -1.53 -4.36 18.15
C HIS A 199 -2.52 -3.77 17.14
N ARG A 200 -2.08 -2.76 16.38
CA ARG A 200 -2.81 -2.14 15.28
C ARG A 200 -1.98 -2.28 14.02
N VAL A 201 -2.60 -2.76 12.94
CA VAL A 201 -2.00 -2.83 11.61
C VAL A 201 -2.58 -1.72 10.75
N THR A 202 -1.71 -0.95 10.09
CA THR A 202 -2.12 0.12 9.16
C THR A 202 -1.83 -0.33 7.73
N LEU A 203 -2.87 -0.49 6.91
CA LEU A 203 -2.75 -0.96 5.51
C LEU A 203 -3.25 0.08 4.50
N SER A 204 -3.71 1.23 4.95
CA SER A 204 -4.25 2.31 4.12
C SER A 204 -4.11 3.66 4.83
N PHE A 205 -4.26 4.75 4.08
CA PHE A 205 -4.39 6.08 4.66
C PHE A 205 -5.81 6.22 5.20
N ASN A 206 -5.94 6.76 6.41
CA ASN A 206 -7.27 7.03 6.97
C ASN A 206 -7.89 8.28 6.32
N GLU A 207 -7.07 9.24 5.88
CA GLU A 207 -7.49 10.48 5.26
C GLU A 207 -6.45 10.96 4.23
N THR A 208 -6.91 11.66 3.19
CA THR A 208 -6.05 12.28 2.16
C THR A 208 -5.30 13.52 2.66
N ARG A 209 -5.70 14.08 3.80
CA ARG A 209 -5.03 15.21 4.47
C ARG A 209 -3.85 14.80 5.34
N GLN A 210 -3.49 13.51 5.37
CA GLN A 210 -2.32 13.07 6.11
C GLN A 210 -1.06 13.77 5.59
N ARG A 211 -0.15 14.13 6.50
CA ARG A 211 0.98 15.03 6.23
C ARG A 211 1.96 14.53 5.17
N ALA A 212 2.01 13.21 4.95
CA ALA A 212 2.80 12.57 3.91
C ALA A 212 2.19 12.70 2.49
N VAL A 213 0.94 13.14 2.38
CA VAL A 213 0.18 13.22 1.12
C VAL A 213 0.23 14.62 0.51
N PHE A 214 0.23 15.67 1.34
CA PHE A 214 -0.08 17.06 0.93
C PHE A 214 0.83 17.71 -0.15
N PRO A 215 2.09 17.28 -0.37
CA PRO A 215 2.93 17.75 -1.48
C PRO A 215 3.05 16.78 -2.68
N MET A 216 2.40 15.61 -2.63
CA MET A 216 2.61 14.52 -3.59
C MET A 216 1.58 14.48 -4.73
N TYR A 217 0.55 15.32 -4.68
CA TYR A 217 -0.48 15.49 -5.72
C TYR A 217 -0.54 16.93 -6.21
#